data_AF-A0A8B6BKJ1-F1
#
_entry.id   AF-A0A8B6BKJ1-F1
#
_cell.length_a   1.000
_cell.length_b   1.000
_cell.length_c   1.000
_cell.angle_alpha   90.00
_cell.angle_beta   90.00
_cell.angle_gamma   90.00
#
_symmetry.space_group_name_H-M   'P 1'
#
loop_
_entity.id
_entity.type
_entity.pdbx_description
1 polymer ?
#
loop_
_entity_poly.entity_id
_entity_poly.type
_entity_poly.pdbx_seq_one_letter_code
_entity_poly.pdbx_strand_id
1 'polypeptide(L)'
;MSQNDLDNANPTIYEVGSERPVLPEEEDESVTDKIDTREVFDLIRVINDPEHPLTLEELNVVEQSKVIVDDDANKVTIEFTPTIPHCSMATLIGLSIRVKLLRSLPPRFKVDVSITPGAHASEEAVNKQLADKERVAAALENSHLIEVVNQCLDDQKRKLG
;
A
#
# COMPACT_ATOMS: atom_id res chain seq x y z
N MET A 1 -36.82 -5.68 -16.07
CA MET A 1 -35.85 -4.96 -16.92
C MET A 1 -34.81 -4.42 -15.98
N SER A 2 -33.60 -4.96 -16.07
CA SER A 2 -32.45 -4.72 -15.20
C SER A 2 -31.92 -3.29 -15.37
N GLN A 3 -31.94 -2.50 -14.29
CA GLN A 3 -31.16 -1.27 -14.17
C GLN A 3 -29.87 -1.63 -13.43
N ASN A 4 -28.79 -1.86 -14.18
CA ASN A 4 -27.44 -2.03 -13.66
C ASN A 4 -26.52 -1.04 -14.39
N ASP A 5 -26.81 0.25 -14.25
CA ASP A 5 -26.17 1.33 -15.02
C ASP A 5 -25.47 2.37 -14.13
N LEU A 6 -24.95 2.03 -12.95
CA LEU A 6 -24.30 3.02 -12.07
C LEU A 6 -23.13 2.48 -11.24
N ASP A 7 -22.16 1.78 -11.81
CA ASP A 7 -20.92 1.44 -11.09
C ASP A 7 -19.66 1.71 -11.91
N ASN A 8 -19.55 2.91 -12.49
CA ASN A 8 -18.27 3.40 -12.99
C ASN A 8 -18.18 4.93 -12.87
N ALA A 9 -18.34 5.43 -11.65
CA ALA A 9 -18.00 6.82 -11.35
C ALA A 9 -16.47 6.97 -11.40
N ASN A 10 -15.99 8.02 -12.06
CA ASN A 10 -14.57 8.37 -12.05
C ASN A 10 -14.11 8.55 -10.58
N PRO A 11 -12.97 7.97 -10.17
CA PRO A 11 -12.54 8.08 -8.77
C PRO A 11 -12.30 9.54 -8.36
N THR A 12 -12.61 9.83 -7.10
CA THR A 12 -12.25 11.10 -6.47
C THR A 12 -10.73 11.18 -6.32
N ILE A 13 -10.12 12.25 -6.82
CA ILE A 13 -8.68 12.51 -6.69
C ILE A 13 -8.45 13.41 -5.48
N TYR A 14 -7.49 13.03 -4.63
CA TYR A 14 -7.13 13.77 -3.41
C TYR A 14 -5.80 14.52 -3.58
N GLU A 15 -5.61 15.58 -2.78
CA GLU A 15 -4.34 16.32 -2.76
C GLU A 15 -3.22 15.42 -2.20
N VAL A 16 -2.11 15.33 -2.93
CA VAL A 16 -0.93 14.55 -2.54
C VAL A 16 -0.01 15.35 -1.61
N GLY A 17 0.65 14.68 -0.67
CA GLY A 17 1.57 15.31 0.28
C GLY A 17 2.81 15.91 -0.41
N SER A 18 3.32 17.03 0.10
CA SER A 18 4.50 17.74 -0.44
C SER A 18 5.82 16.96 -0.24
N GLU A 19 6.89 17.42 -0.88
CA GLU A 19 8.26 16.87 -0.72
C GLU A 19 8.70 16.80 0.75
N ARG A 20 9.50 15.77 1.08
CA ARG A 20 10.03 15.52 2.44
C ARG A 20 11.12 16.55 2.76
N PRO A 21 11.03 17.30 3.88
CA PRO A 21 12.18 18.06 4.36
C PRO A 21 13.24 17.11 4.91
N VAL A 22 14.50 17.32 4.53
CA VAL A 22 15.65 16.61 5.13
C VAL A 22 15.77 17.04 6.58
N LEU A 23 15.78 16.08 7.51
CA LEU A 23 15.97 16.38 8.92
C LEU A 23 17.47 16.56 9.21
N PRO A 24 17.88 17.51 10.08
CA PRO A 24 19.30 17.71 10.42
C PRO A 24 19.99 16.44 10.95
N GLU A 25 19.21 15.55 11.58
CA GLU A 25 19.66 14.26 12.12
C GLU A 25 20.05 13.26 11.02
N GLU A 26 19.46 13.38 9.81
CA GLU A 26 19.79 12.56 8.64
C GLU A 26 21.16 12.94 8.04
N GLU A 27 21.66 14.16 8.32
CA GLU A 27 22.96 14.64 7.87
C GLU A 27 24.10 14.35 8.87
N ASP A 28 23.77 13.90 10.08
CA ASP A 28 24.75 13.58 11.13
C ASP A 28 25.17 12.11 11.05
N GLU A 29 26.34 11.85 10.44
CA GLU A 29 26.92 10.50 10.31
C GLU A 29 27.18 9.79 11.66
N SER A 30 27.10 10.50 12.80
CA SER A 30 27.26 9.91 14.14
C SER A 30 25.97 9.34 14.72
N VAL A 31 24.82 9.60 14.08
CA VAL A 31 23.50 9.12 14.50
C VAL A 31 23.03 8.03 13.54
N THR A 32 22.38 7.00 14.08
CA THR A 32 21.71 6.00 13.23
C THR A 32 20.39 6.58 12.74
N ASP A 33 20.30 6.81 11.42
CA ASP A 33 19.04 7.14 10.76
C ASP A 33 18.06 5.96 10.88
N LYS A 34 16.91 6.22 11.50
CA LYS A 34 15.88 5.21 11.77
C LYS A 34 14.82 5.30 10.68
N ILE A 35 14.29 4.13 10.28
CA ILE A 35 13.16 4.10 9.36
C ILE A 35 11.96 4.73 10.06
N ASP A 36 11.36 5.74 9.43
CA ASP A 36 10.23 6.47 9.98
C ASP A 36 8.93 6.24 9.18
N THR A 37 7.83 6.75 9.75
CA THR A 37 6.51 6.71 9.11
C THR A 37 6.50 7.37 7.73
N ARG A 38 7.27 8.44 7.54
CA ARG A 38 7.28 9.18 6.27
C ARG A 38 7.97 8.39 5.17
N GLU A 39 9.09 7.75 5.47
CA GLU A 39 9.82 6.89 4.54
C GLU A 39 8.95 5.72 4.07
N VAL A 40 8.30 5.03 5.01
CA VAL A 40 7.39 3.92 4.68
C VAL A 40 6.20 4.40 3.85
N PHE A 41 5.64 5.58 4.15
CA PHE A 41 4.59 6.17 3.35
C PHE A 41 5.07 6.50 1.93
N ASP A 42 6.24 7.11 1.78
CA ASP A 42 6.82 7.45 0.47
C ASP A 42 7.06 6.21 -0.40
N LEU A 43 7.34 5.05 0.20
CA LEU A 43 7.45 3.77 -0.52
C LEU A 43 6.11 3.29 -1.08
N ILE A 44 4.99 3.48 -0.36
CA ILE A 44 3.69 2.89 -0.73
C ILE A 44 2.75 3.85 -1.45
N ARG A 45 2.92 5.17 -1.25
CA ARG A 45 2.06 6.21 -1.84
C ARG A 45 2.06 6.20 -3.38
N VAL A 46 3.15 5.71 -3.97
CA VAL A 46 3.36 5.67 -5.43
C VAL A 46 2.87 4.39 -6.09
N ILE A 47 2.41 3.39 -5.32
CA ILE A 47 1.86 2.15 -5.87
C ILE A 47 0.64 2.52 -6.73
N ASN A 48 0.54 1.93 -7.92
CA ASN A 48 -0.59 2.15 -8.80
C ASN A 48 -1.78 1.27 -8.38
N ASP A 49 -2.97 1.84 -8.49
CA ASP A 49 -4.21 1.09 -8.40
C ASP A 49 -4.29 0.05 -9.56
N PRO A 50 -4.76 -1.18 -9.30
CA PRO A 50 -4.88 -2.20 -10.35
C PRO A 50 -5.97 -1.91 -11.39
N GLU A 51 -6.94 -1.04 -11.09
CA GLU A 51 -8.08 -0.75 -11.97
C GLU A 51 -7.96 0.64 -12.62
N HIS A 52 -7.30 1.59 -11.96
CA HIS A 52 -7.21 2.99 -12.38
C HIS A 52 -5.77 3.46 -12.64
N PRO A 53 -5.56 4.45 -13.54
CA PRO A 53 -4.26 5.06 -13.77
C PRO A 53 -3.89 6.11 -12.71
N LEU A 54 -4.14 5.79 -11.44
CA LEU A 54 -3.90 6.65 -10.29
C LEU A 54 -3.10 5.88 -9.23
N THR A 55 -2.37 6.61 -8.39
CA THR A 55 -1.67 6.02 -7.26
C THR A 55 -2.61 5.76 -6.08
N LEU A 56 -2.19 4.91 -5.15
CA LEU A 56 -2.93 4.65 -3.92
C LEU A 56 -3.11 5.92 -3.08
N GLU A 57 -2.18 6.87 -3.13
CA GLU A 57 -2.34 8.16 -2.45
C GLU A 57 -3.36 9.06 -3.17
N GLU A 58 -3.30 9.15 -4.50
CA GLU A 58 -4.26 9.94 -5.27
C GLU A 58 -5.71 9.49 -5.05
N LEU A 59 -5.89 8.23 -4.63
CA LEU A 59 -7.18 7.62 -4.29
C LEU A 59 -7.51 7.59 -2.78
N ASN A 60 -6.66 8.14 -1.91
CA ASN A 60 -6.74 7.99 -0.44
C ASN A 60 -6.84 6.53 0.04
N VAL A 61 -6.32 5.60 -0.75
CA VAL A 61 -6.23 4.20 -0.34
C VAL A 61 -5.18 4.03 0.74
N VAL A 62 -4.10 4.82 0.69
CA VAL A 62 -3.08 4.89 1.74
C VAL A 62 -2.96 6.32 2.25
N GLU A 63 -2.76 6.47 3.57
CA GLU A 63 -2.58 7.77 4.23
C GLU A 63 -1.41 7.67 5.20
N GLN A 64 -0.58 8.71 5.32
CA GLN A 64 0.57 8.72 6.23
C GLN A 64 0.14 8.51 7.70
N SER A 65 -1.02 9.03 8.09
CA SER A 65 -1.59 8.88 9.45
C SER A 65 -1.91 7.42 9.81
N LYS A 66 -2.05 6.54 8.81
CA LYS A 66 -2.35 5.10 8.93
C LYS A 66 -1.10 4.22 8.77
N VAL A 67 0.08 4.83 8.79
CA VAL A 67 1.39 4.16 8.72
C VAL A 67 2.07 4.28 10.09
N ILE A 68 2.25 3.15 10.76
CA ILE A 68 2.87 3.08 12.08
C ILE A 68 4.18 2.30 11.96
N VAL A 69 5.29 2.94 12.30
CA VAL A 69 6.64 2.35 12.29
C VAL A 69 7.20 2.33 13.71
N ASP A 70 7.63 1.15 14.13
CA ASP A 70 8.41 0.93 15.35
C ASP A 70 9.73 0.27 14.94
N ASP A 71 10.75 1.10 14.73
CA ASP A 71 12.06 0.66 14.27
C ASP A 71 12.73 -0.27 15.31
N ASP A 72 12.64 0.07 16.60
CA ASP A 72 13.25 -0.69 17.69
C ASP A 72 12.60 -2.07 17.84
N ALA A 73 11.28 -2.18 17.66
CA ALA A 73 10.57 -3.45 17.65
C ALA A 73 10.62 -4.19 16.29
N ASN A 74 11.24 -3.58 15.28
CA ASN A 74 11.26 -4.07 13.89
C ASN A 74 9.85 -4.35 13.36
N LYS A 75 8.92 -3.40 13.53
CA LYS A 75 7.51 -3.58 13.14
C LYS A 75 7.01 -2.41 12.29
N VAL A 76 6.31 -2.74 11.21
CA VAL A 76 5.57 -1.78 10.38
C VAL A 76 4.12 -2.25 10.29
N THR A 77 3.19 -1.36 10.60
CA THR A 77 1.74 -1.62 10.49
C THR A 77 1.13 -0.61 9.55
N ILE A 78 0.41 -1.09 8.53
CA ILE A 78 -0.27 -0.27 7.54
C ILE A 78 -1.76 -0.59 7.57
N GLU A 79 -2.57 0.47 7.70
CA GLU A 79 -3.99 0.40 7.38
C GLU A 79 -4.28 1.06 6.03
N PHE A 80 -4.95 0.35 5.13
CA PHE A 80 -5.37 0.89 3.84
C PHE A 80 -6.90 0.87 3.71
N THR A 81 -7.46 1.82 2.96
CA THR A 81 -8.90 2.00 2.79
C THR A 81 -9.28 1.73 1.33
N PRO A 82 -9.93 0.60 0.98
CA PRO A 82 -10.43 0.39 -0.36
C PRO A 82 -11.36 1.52 -0.81
N THR A 83 -11.36 1.84 -2.09
CA THR A 83 -12.17 2.94 -2.66
C THR A 83 -13.67 2.74 -2.48
N ILE A 84 -14.13 1.48 -2.45
CA ILE A 84 -15.53 1.10 -2.23
C ILE A 84 -15.65 -0.12 -1.28
N PRO A 85 -16.76 -0.26 -0.53
CA PRO A 85 -16.95 -1.33 0.46
C PRO A 85 -17.02 -2.76 -0.10
N HIS A 86 -17.11 -2.92 -1.42
CA HIS A 86 -17.18 -4.20 -2.13
C HIS A 86 -16.05 -4.36 -3.16
N CYS A 87 -14.94 -3.63 -2.98
CA CYS A 87 -13.81 -3.65 -3.90
C CYS A 87 -13.25 -5.07 -4.05
N SER A 88 -13.39 -5.63 -5.25
CA SER A 88 -12.86 -6.97 -5.56
C SER A 88 -11.33 -7.02 -5.50
N MET A 89 -10.66 -5.88 -5.64
CA MET A 89 -9.21 -5.73 -5.67
C MET A 89 -8.57 -5.43 -4.31
N ALA A 90 -9.33 -5.38 -3.22
CA ALA A 90 -8.80 -5.06 -1.89
C ALA A 90 -7.66 -6.02 -1.46
N THR A 91 -7.77 -7.30 -1.80
CA THR A 91 -6.70 -8.28 -1.51
C THR A 91 -5.45 -8.00 -2.34
N LEU A 92 -5.60 -7.65 -3.62
CA LEU A 92 -4.48 -7.35 -4.52
C LEU A 92 -3.76 -6.07 -4.10
N ILE A 93 -4.50 -5.02 -3.72
CA ILE A 93 -3.94 -3.78 -3.17
C ILE A 93 -3.10 -4.10 -1.92
N GLY A 94 -3.66 -4.85 -0.95
CA GLY A 94 -2.95 -5.24 0.26
C GLY A 94 -1.69 -6.08 -0.02
N LEU A 95 -1.76 -6.99 -1.00
CA LEU A 95 -0.60 -7.77 -1.46
C LEU A 95 0.47 -6.87 -2.09
N SER A 96 0.09 -5.92 -2.95
CA SER A 96 1.03 -4.98 -3.56
C SER A 96 1.76 -4.13 -2.51
N ILE A 97 1.04 -3.61 -1.51
CA ILE A 97 1.65 -2.90 -0.37
C ILE A 97 2.65 -3.81 0.35
N ARG A 98 2.23 -5.04 0.70
CA ARG A 98 3.09 -5.98 1.43
C ARG A 98 4.35 -6.32 0.64
N VAL A 99 4.24 -6.56 -0.66
CA VAL A 99 5.38 -6.88 -1.54
C VAL A 99 6.32 -5.70 -1.69
N LYS A 100 5.79 -4.48 -1.88
CA LYS A 100 6.62 -3.27 -1.97
C LYS A 100 7.48 -3.12 -0.72
N LEU A 101 6.87 -3.25 0.46
CA LEU A 101 7.58 -3.13 1.74
C LEU A 101 8.55 -4.28 1.98
N LEU A 102 8.19 -5.53 1.65
CA LEU A 102 9.10 -6.66 1.75
C LEU A 102 10.33 -6.54 0.85
N ARG A 103 10.22 -5.87 -0.31
CA ARG A 103 11.34 -5.63 -1.23
C ARG A 103 12.19 -4.42 -0.85
N SER A 104 11.61 -3.44 -0.16
CA SER A 104 12.24 -2.13 0.08
C SER A 104 12.81 -2.01 1.50
N LEU A 105 12.20 -2.67 2.48
CA LEU A 105 12.62 -2.59 3.88
C LEU A 105 13.66 -3.67 4.23
N PRO A 106 14.53 -3.40 5.22
CA PRO A 106 15.42 -4.42 5.78
C PRO A 106 14.64 -5.67 6.26
N PRO A 107 15.14 -6.90 6.01
CA PRO A 107 14.43 -8.14 6.36
C PRO A 107 14.09 -8.33 7.84
N ARG A 108 14.64 -7.50 8.74
CA ARG A 108 14.31 -7.48 10.17
C ARG A 108 12.85 -7.08 10.42
N PHE A 109 12.27 -6.27 9.54
CA PHE A 109 10.93 -5.71 9.73
C PHE A 109 9.82 -6.75 9.52
N LYS A 110 8.90 -6.81 10.49
CA LYS A 110 7.63 -7.52 10.37
C LYS A 110 6.59 -6.55 9.85
N VAL A 111 6.11 -6.81 8.64
CA VAL A 111 5.11 -5.99 7.94
C VAL A 111 3.72 -6.60 8.14
N ASP A 112 2.86 -5.86 8.82
CA ASP A 112 1.44 -6.13 9.00
C ASP A 112 0.63 -5.15 8.13
N VAL A 113 -0.24 -5.68 7.26
CA VAL A 113 -1.10 -4.88 6.37
C VAL A 113 -2.54 -5.32 6.58
N SER A 114 -3.43 -4.36 6.85
CA SER A 114 -4.85 -4.60 7.05
C SER A 114 -5.72 -3.50 6.44
N ILE A 115 -6.96 -3.84 6.15
CA ILE A 115 -7.99 -2.87 5.79
C ILE A 115 -8.36 -2.05 7.04
N THR A 116 -8.54 -0.74 6.85
CA THR A 116 -9.07 0.17 7.88
C THR A 116 -10.41 -0.35 8.41
N PRO A 117 -10.61 -0.44 9.74
CA PRO A 117 -11.83 -1.01 10.32
C PRO A 117 -13.12 -0.36 9.82
N GLY A 118 -14.10 -1.18 9.42
CA GLY A 118 -15.39 -0.76 8.88
C GLY A 118 -15.36 -0.32 7.40
N ALA A 119 -14.21 -0.34 6.73
CA ALA A 119 -14.09 0.17 5.36
C ALA A 119 -14.46 -0.86 4.28
N HIS A 120 -14.55 -2.15 4.60
CA HIS A 120 -14.85 -3.19 3.60
C HIS A 120 -15.72 -4.32 4.15
N ALA A 121 -16.70 -4.77 3.38
CA ALA A 121 -17.69 -5.77 3.81
C ALA A 121 -17.09 -7.15 4.13
N SER A 122 -15.89 -7.43 3.61
CA SER A 122 -15.15 -8.68 3.86
C SER A 122 -13.79 -8.44 4.50
N GLU A 123 -13.63 -7.34 5.25
CA GLU A 123 -12.35 -6.95 5.86
C GLU A 123 -11.69 -8.06 6.69
N GLU A 124 -12.45 -8.79 7.51
CA GLU A 124 -11.88 -9.88 8.33
C GLU A 124 -11.25 -10.98 7.47
N ALA A 125 -11.92 -11.37 6.39
CA ALA A 125 -11.45 -12.41 5.49
C ALA A 125 -10.19 -11.96 4.74
N VAL A 126 -10.18 -10.71 4.24
CA VAL A 126 -9.02 -10.14 3.55
C VAL A 126 -7.84 -9.99 4.51
N ASN A 127 -8.04 -9.43 5.70
CA ASN A 127 -7.01 -9.25 6.72
C ASN A 127 -6.41 -10.60 7.15
N LYS A 128 -7.24 -11.64 7.29
CA LYS A 128 -6.76 -13.01 7.57
C LYS A 128 -5.88 -13.56 6.45
N GLN A 129 -6.25 -13.32 5.19
CA GLN A 129 -5.43 -13.73 4.05
C GLN A 129 -4.10 -12.97 3.99
N LEU A 130 -4.13 -11.66 4.25
CA LEU A 130 -2.93 -10.81 4.26
C LEU A 130 -2.00 -11.12 5.45
N ALA A 131 -2.51 -11.63 6.58
CA ALA A 131 -1.68 -12.02 7.72
C ALA A 131 -1.00 -13.39 7.53
N ASP A 132 -1.59 -14.28 6.72
CA ASP A 132 -1.09 -15.63 6.46
C ASP A 132 0.17 -15.58 5.57
N LYS A 133 1.34 -15.84 6.18
CA LYS A 133 2.65 -15.78 5.50
C LYS A 133 2.80 -16.86 4.44
N GLU A 134 2.28 -18.06 4.68
CA GLU A 134 2.39 -19.17 3.73
C GLU A 134 1.51 -18.90 2.51
N ARG A 135 0.30 -18.38 2.74
CA ARG A 135 -0.60 -17.97 1.66
C ARG A 135 -0.03 -16.84 0.83
N VAL A 136 0.56 -15.84 1.46
CA VAL A 136 1.22 -14.75 0.71
C VAL A 136 2.42 -15.27 -0.06
N ALA A 137 3.28 -16.10 0.53
CA ALA A 137 4.40 -16.71 -0.20
C ALA A 137 3.91 -17.49 -1.43
N ALA A 138 2.89 -18.33 -1.28
CA ALA A 138 2.31 -19.09 -2.39
C ALA A 138 1.68 -18.18 -3.47
N ALA A 139 1.08 -17.05 -3.08
CA ALA A 139 0.57 -16.06 -4.02
C ALA A 139 1.69 -15.38 -4.83
N LEU A 140 2.86 -15.18 -4.23
CA LEU A 140 4.02 -14.59 -4.91
C LEU A 140 4.77 -15.57 -5.82
N GLU A 141 4.62 -16.87 -5.59
CA GLU A 141 5.11 -17.92 -6.51
C GLU A 141 4.20 -18.11 -7.74
N ASN A 142 2.97 -17.61 -7.68
CA ASN A 142 2.06 -17.65 -8.82
C ASN A 142 2.46 -16.58 -9.85
N SER A 143 2.92 -17.03 -11.02
CA SER A 143 3.41 -16.16 -12.10
C SER A 143 2.40 -15.10 -12.56
N HIS A 144 1.11 -15.40 -12.55
CA HIS A 144 0.10 -14.42 -12.97
C HIS A 144 -0.13 -13.35 -11.90
N LEU A 145 -0.23 -13.75 -10.63
CA LEU A 145 -0.44 -12.81 -9.52
C LEU A 145 0.77 -11.89 -9.36
N ILE A 146 1.98 -12.43 -9.44
CA ILE A 146 3.19 -11.62 -9.31
C ILE A 146 3.36 -10.64 -10.48
N GLU A 147 2.92 -11.00 -11.69
CA GLU A 147 2.92 -10.10 -12.83
C GLU A 147 2.00 -8.89 -12.58
N VAL A 148 0.77 -9.13 -12.14
CA VAL A 148 -0.18 -8.05 -11.81
C VAL A 148 0.34 -7.20 -10.65
N VAL A 149 0.88 -7.81 -9.59
CA VAL A 149 1.51 -7.07 -8.49
C VAL A 149 2.66 -6.22 -9.03
N ASN A 150 3.55 -6.77 -9.86
CA ASN A 150 4.67 -6.00 -10.43
C ASN A 150 4.18 -4.83 -11.29
N GLN A 151 3.06 -4.95 -12.00
CA GLN A 151 2.45 -3.83 -12.73
C GLN A 151 1.98 -2.71 -11.79
N CYS A 152 1.39 -3.06 -10.64
CA CYS A 152 1.06 -2.06 -9.60
C CYS A 152 2.32 -1.35 -9.08
N LEU A 153 3.46 -2.06 -8.99
CA LEU A 153 4.72 -1.54 -8.46
C LEU A 153 5.58 -0.79 -9.49
N ASP A 154 5.19 -0.76 -10.76
CA ASP A 154 6.02 -0.19 -11.82
C ASP A 154 5.89 1.34 -11.87
N ASP A 155 7.03 2.04 -11.80
CA ASP A 155 7.09 3.51 -11.70
C ASP A 155 6.74 4.23 -13.04
N GLN A 156 6.37 3.48 -14.08
CA GLN A 156 6.34 3.96 -15.48
C GLN A 156 5.20 4.92 -15.83
N LYS A 157 4.20 5.16 -14.96
CA LYS A 157 3.15 6.17 -15.26
C LYS A 157 3.59 7.62 -15.08
N ARG A 158 4.82 7.88 -14.61
CA ARG A 158 5.38 9.25 -14.43
C ARG A 158 6.02 9.89 -15.67
N LYS A 159 6.04 9.23 -16.85
CA LYS A 159 6.80 9.70 -18.03
C LYS A 159 6.01 10.28 -19.22
N LEU A 160 4.71 10.53 -19.10
CA LEU A 160 3.97 11.31 -20.11
C LEU A 160 3.32 12.55 -19.47
N GLY A 161 4.09 13.63 -19.42
CA GLY A 161 3.68 14.97 -19.04
C GLY A 161 4.80 15.95 -19.35
#